data_AF-A0A5J4U5E9-F1
#
_entry.id   AF-A0A5J4U5E9-F1
#
_cell.length_a   1.000
_cell.length_b   1.000
_cell.length_c   1.000
_cell.angle_alpha   90.00
_cell.angle_beta   90.00
_cell.angle_gamma   90.00
#
_symmetry.space_group_name_H-M   'P 1'
#
loop_
_entity.id
_entity.type
_entity.pdbx_description
1 polymer ?
#
loop_
_entity_poly.entity_id
_entity_poly.type
_entity_poly.pdbx_seq_one_letter_code
_entity_poly.pdbx_strand_id
1 'polypeptide(L)'
;MSRQTTRNVSTKKSDAIARELMDKMIEEQEKNKINETLEEQDNKLLDDLLNKYVNETPKRVIPEFFVKWYPVIDVPSDLKNIYTYYSTKINDFTFDGSDAFNEVILPDKYCHPYFDFDHIESNDQYASVITWLDSLVSEFGQYSIGGYSNDPKICATHNLKYITDATKKISIHVVFYEKRIKQTDIMEIVKKIGNQNTRRFVYDINEFVDDSVYKLKHVSKSSRQIFRHILSNKNYRGKESIYIAGQLCKPNDQPFNQIIQCIQDDSSTDDVISNWSNVIHKLPSLKEKEKEKTNAKRLVDADNGAAEVAGDGKIITKTHNKNIKIDDVDFDDNLIVFKKEQMMGLLNKFETTFENLEKITAPIRYSPHTEEFVKECYTEWYNQRTHNHNVDETINKIMKYFKQDFTNKWFYSIIKHLDSIDQQRV
;
A
#
# COMPACT_ATOMS: atom_id res chain seq x y z
N MET A 1 -34.21 -20.92 -36.13
CA MET A 1 -35.21 -19.89 -35.74
C MET A 1 -35.40 -19.98 -34.23
N SER A 2 -34.81 -19.05 -33.47
CA SER A 2 -34.96 -18.98 -32.01
C SER A 2 -35.20 -17.53 -31.60
N ARG A 3 -36.26 -17.31 -30.82
CA ARG A 3 -36.82 -16.02 -30.41
C ARG A 3 -35.97 -15.40 -29.29
N GLN A 4 -35.45 -14.20 -29.51
CA GLN A 4 -35.05 -13.29 -28.44
C GLN A 4 -36.30 -12.66 -27.82
N THR A 5 -36.43 -12.75 -26.50
CA THR A 5 -37.43 -12.01 -25.72
C THR A 5 -36.67 -11.08 -24.80
N THR A 6 -36.61 -9.80 -25.15
CA THR A 6 -36.11 -8.71 -24.30
C THR A 6 -37.17 -8.38 -23.25
N ARG A 7 -36.85 -8.57 -21.96
CA ARG A 7 -37.67 -8.10 -20.83
C ARG A 7 -37.39 -6.61 -20.59
N ASN A 8 -38.32 -5.75 -20.98
CA ASN A 8 -38.43 -4.36 -20.50
C ASN A 8 -39.27 -4.33 -19.21
N VAL A 9 -38.63 -4.29 -18.05
CA VAL A 9 -39.21 -4.06 -16.71
C VAL A 9 -38.06 -3.46 -15.88
N SER A 10 -38.07 -2.32 -15.19
CA SER A 10 -39.12 -1.42 -14.73
C SER A 10 -38.46 -0.05 -14.42
N THR A 11 -38.57 0.93 -15.32
CA THR A 11 -38.27 2.35 -15.04
C THR A 11 -39.51 3.12 -14.57
N LYS A 12 -40.70 2.53 -14.66
CA LYS A 12 -41.97 3.18 -14.29
C LYS A 12 -42.22 3.27 -12.78
N LYS A 13 -41.56 2.44 -11.95
CA LYS A 13 -41.78 2.44 -10.49
C LYS A 13 -41.04 3.56 -9.77
N SER A 14 -39.81 3.89 -10.19
CA SER A 14 -39.04 5.00 -9.60
C SER A 14 -39.67 6.36 -9.91
N ASP A 15 -40.16 6.55 -11.14
CA ASP A 15 -40.79 7.80 -11.56
C ASP A 15 -42.16 8.02 -10.92
N ALA A 16 -42.88 6.94 -10.61
CA ALA A 16 -44.15 7.01 -9.88
C ALA A 16 -43.93 7.42 -8.42
N ILE A 17 -42.87 6.89 -7.78
CA ILE A 17 -42.51 7.19 -6.39
C ILE A 17 -41.98 8.62 -6.27
N ALA A 18 -41.17 9.09 -7.22
CA ALA A 18 -40.67 10.47 -7.23
C ALA A 18 -41.80 11.51 -7.43
N ARG A 19 -42.83 11.18 -8.21
CA ARG A 19 -44.01 12.03 -8.38
C ARG A 19 -44.87 12.08 -7.12
N GLU A 20 -45.09 10.93 -6.46
CA GLU A 20 -45.84 10.90 -5.20
C GLU A 20 -45.13 11.70 -4.09
N LEU A 21 -43.79 11.74 -4.10
CA LEU A 21 -42.97 12.57 -3.22
C LEU A 21 -43.12 14.07 -3.49
N MET A 22 -43.10 14.48 -4.76
CA MET A 22 -43.31 15.90 -5.12
C MET A 22 -44.74 16.35 -4.84
N ASP A 23 -45.75 15.51 -5.10
CA ASP A 23 -47.15 15.85 -4.83
C ASP A 23 -47.39 16.02 -3.32
N LYS A 24 -46.79 15.17 -2.47
CA LYS A 24 -46.87 15.30 -0.99
C LYS A 24 -46.14 16.55 -0.48
N MET A 25 -44.97 16.87 -1.03
CA MET A 25 -44.24 18.09 -0.67
C MET A 25 -45.00 19.36 -1.06
N ILE A 26 -45.67 19.37 -2.20
CA ILE A 26 -46.50 20.49 -2.66
C ILE A 26 -47.75 20.63 -1.77
N GLU A 27 -48.40 19.51 -1.42
CA GLU A 27 -49.58 19.50 -0.55
C GLU A 27 -49.26 19.99 0.88
N GLU A 28 -48.05 19.73 1.40
CA GLU A 28 -47.57 20.25 2.68
C GLU A 28 -47.15 21.73 2.62
N GLN A 29 -46.53 22.17 1.51
CA GLN A 29 -46.25 23.60 1.29
C GLN A 29 -47.52 24.44 1.13
N GLU A 30 -48.59 23.89 0.54
CA GLU A 30 -49.88 24.56 0.43
C GLU A 30 -50.65 24.59 1.76
N LYS A 31 -50.49 23.58 2.63
CA LYS A 31 -51.03 23.62 4.01
C LYS A 31 -50.33 24.65 4.90
N ASN A 32 -49.05 24.93 4.65
CA ASN A 32 -48.24 25.87 5.44
C ASN A 32 -48.41 27.35 5.07
N LYS A 33 -49.35 27.71 4.20
CA LYS A 33 -49.72 29.12 3.95
C LYS A 33 -50.65 29.73 5.00
N ILE A 34 -51.06 28.97 6.02
CA ILE A 34 -51.94 29.46 7.08
C ILE A 34 -51.38 28.99 8.44
N ASN A 35 -50.96 29.98 9.24
CA ASN A 35 -50.51 29.94 10.65
C ASN A 35 -49.00 29.80 10.91
N GLU A 36 -48.37 30.97 11.05
CA GLU A 36 -47.11 31.17 11.77
C GLU A 36 -47.28 30.86 13.26
N THR A 37 -46.83 29.68 13.72
CA THR A 37 -46.24 29.41 15.06
C THR A 37 -46.08 27.91 15.27
N LEU A 38 -45.00 27.28 14.80
CA LEU A 38 -44.64 25.89 15.18
C LEU A 38 -43.22 25.43 14.75
N GLU A 39 -42.20 26.29 14.80
CA GLU A 39 -40.84 25.92 14.34
C GLU A 39 -40.09 24.86 15.18
N GLU A 40 -40.54 24.53 16.41
CA GLU A 40 -39.82 23.57 17.28
C GLU A 40 -40.33 22.11 17.21
N GLN A 41 -41.59 21.86 16.86
CA GLN A 41 -42.10 20.48 16.69
C GLN A 41 -41.79 19.92 15.30
N ASP A 42 -41.73 20.79 14.29
CA ASP A 42 -41.50 20.38 12.89
C ASP A 42 -40.07 19.90 12.66
N ASN A 43 -39.08 20.52 13.32
CA ASN A 43 -37.68 20.07 13.25
C ASN A 43 -37.47 18.68 13.85
N LYS A 44 -38.22 18.34 14.91
CA LYS A 44 -38.14 17.02 15.54
C LYS A 44 -38.78 15.92 14.70
N LEU A 45 -39.90 16.21 14.03
CA LEU A 45 -40.55 15.26 13.13
C LEU A 45 -39.70 15.02 11.88
N LEU A 46 -39.04 16.07 11.36
CA LEU A 46 -38.13 15.98 10.23
C LEU A 46 -36.87 15.18 10.59
N ASP A 47 -36.29 15.40 11.77
CA ASP A 47 -35.16 14.61 12.30
C ASP A 47 -35.56 13.16 12.57
N ASP A 48 -36.76 12.89 13.08
CA ASP A 48 -37.26 11.52 13.29
C ASP A 48 -37.53 10.81 11.95
N LEU A 49 -38.04 11.52 10.94
CA LEU A 49 -38.23 10.98 9.58
C LEU A 49 -36.90 10.75 8.85
N LEU A 50 -35.94 11.67 8.99
CA LEU A 50 -34.56 11.51 8.49
C LEU A 50 -33.87 10.35 9.19
N ASN A 51 -33.95 10.23 10.52
CA ASN A 51 -33.39 9.10 11.25
C ASN A 51 -34.06 7.78 10.86
N LYS A 52 -35.35 7.78 10.56
CA LYS A 52 -36.06 6.58 10.09
C LYS A 52 -35.65 6.20 8.66
N TYR A 53 -35.43 7.16 7.77
CA TYR A 53 -35.00 6.92 6.38
C TYR A 53 -33.50 6.60 6.25
N VAL A 54 -32.63 7.22 7.05
CA VAL A 54 -31.17 6.96 7.07
C VAL A 54 -30.87 5.56 7.63
N ASN A 55 -31.73 5.02 8.49
CA ASN A 55 -31.58 3.69 9.09
C ASN A 55 -32.14 2.53 8.27
N GLU A 56 -32.82 2.76 7.14
CA GLU A 56 -33.16 1.72 6.16
C GLU A 56 -32.07 1.59 5.09
N THR A 57 -30.80 1.48 5.53
CA THR A 57 -29.76 0.98 4.63
C THR A 57 -30.12 -0.47 4.29
N PRO A 58 -30.22 -0.86 3.01
CA PRO A 58 -30.54 -2.25 2.64
C PRO A 58 -29.57 -3.19 3.37
N LYS A 59 -30.11 -4.12 4.17
CA LYS A 59 -29.26 -5.12 4.84
C LYS A 59 -28.43 -5.81 3.77
N ARG A 60 -27.11 -5.68 3.89
CA ARG A 60 -26.15 -6.32 3.00
C ARG A 60 -26.44 -7.81 2.96
N VAL A 61 -26.58 -8.36 1.75
CA VAL A 61 -26.67 -9.80 1.56
C VAL A 61 -25.29 -10.39 1.83
N ILE A 62 -25.20 -11.23 2.86
CA ILE A 62 -23.95 -11.93 3.22
C ILE A 62 -23.78 -13.10 2.24
N PRO A 63 -22.73 -13.11 1.39
CA PRO A 63 -22.48 -14.24 0.51
C PRO A 63 -22.12 -15.48 1.33
N GLU A 64 -22.52 -16.66 0.85
CA GLU A 64 -22.24 -17.92 1.53
C GLU A 64 -20.87 -18.48 1.13
N PHE A 65 -19.96 -18.55 2.10
CA PHE A 65 -18.64 -19.18 2.01
C PHE A 65 -18.13 -19.55 3.41
N PHE A 66 -17.08 -20.38 3.46
CA PHE A 66 -16.42 -20.76 4.72
C PHE A 66 -15.28 -19.80 5.05
N VAL A 67 -15.36 -19.18 6.23
CA VAL A 67 -14.27 -18.39 6.81
C VAL A 67 -13.36 -19.33 7.60
N LYS A 68 -12.08 -19.35 7.24
CA LYS A 68 -11.04 -20.17 7.89
C LYS A 68 -10.48 -19.42 9.09
N TRP A 69 -10.36 -20.05 10.25
CA TRP A 69 -9.88 -19.37 11.46
C TRP A 69 -9.18 -20.32 12.46
N TYR A 70 -8.48 -19.74 13.44
CA TYR A 70 -7.94 -20.42 14.61
C TYR A 70 -8.44 -19.79 15.91
N PRO A 71 -8.72 -20.60 16.95
CA PRO A 71 -9.14 -20.10 18.27
C PRO A 71 -8.00 -19.44 19.07
N VAL A 72 -6.74 -19.68 18.69
CA VAL A 72 -5.56 -19.11 19.33
C VAL A 72 -4.50 -18.73 18.29
N ILE A 73 -3.62 -17.81 18.67
CA ILE A 73 -2.43 -17.38 17.95
C ILE A 73 -1.29 -18.40 18.23
N ASP A 74 -0.27 -18.44 17.36
CA ASP A 74 0.88 -19.35 17.42
C ASP A 74 0.54 -20.84 17.26
N VAL A 75 -0.51 -21.15 16.51
CA VAL A 75 -0.79 -22.53 16.06
C VAL A 75 0.30 -22.97 15.07
N PRO A 76 0.75 -24.23 15.07
CA PRO A 76 1.62 -24.75 14.03
C PRO A 76 1.04 -24.54 12.62
N SER A 77 1.90 -24.42 11.61
CA SER A 77 1.49 -24.20 10.21
C SER A 77 0.98 -25.46 9.52
N ASP A 78 0.26 -26.32 10.23
CA ASP A 78 -0.36 -27.49 9.66
C ASP A 78 -1.83 -27.21 9.35
N LEU A 79 -2.19 -27.34 8.07
CA LEU A 79 -3.56 -27.10 7.57
C LEU A 79 -4.62 -28.00 8.26
N LYS A 80 -4.19 -29.01 9.02
CA LYS A 80 -5.06 -29.96 9.72
C LYS A 80 -5.88 -29.34 10.85
N ASN A 81 -5.45 -28.21 11.41
CA ASN A 81 -6.07 -27.60 12.58
C ASN A 81 -6.88 -26.34 12.27
N ILE A 82 -7.12 -26.03 10.98
CA ILE A 82 -7.90 -24.86 10.58
C ILE A 82 -9.38 -25.15 10.82
N TYR A 83 -10.02 -24.30 11.61
CA TYR A 83 -11.47 -24.33 11.79
C TYR A 83 -12.14 -23.56 10.65
N THR A 84 -13.38 -23.93 10.34
CA THR A 84 -14.21 -23.20 9.40
C THR A 84 -15.48 -22.71 10.10
N TYR A 85 -15.96 -21.56 9.66
CA TYR A 85 -17.22 -20.99 10.13
C TYR A 85 -18.02 -20.45 8.94
N TYR A 86 -19.34 -20.60 8.98
CA TYR A 86 -20.19 -20.08 7.90
C TYR A 86 -20.26 -18.55 8.00
N SER A 87 -19.88 -17.87 6.92
CA SER A 87 -19.98 -16.40 6.78
C SER A 87 -21.35 -15.85 7.19
N THR A 88 -22.43 -16.51 6.76
CA THR A 88 -23.83 -16.14 7.09
C THR A 88 -24.19 -16.23 8.57
N LYS A 89 -23.34 -16.88 9.39
CA LYS A 89 -23.54 -17.04 10.84
C LYS A 89 -22.60 -16.19 11.69
N ILE A 90 -21.69 -15.43 11.08
CA ILE A 90 -20.63 -14.70 11.82
C ILE A 90 -21.22 -13.69 12.82
N ASN A 91 -22.37 -13.12 12.50
CA ASN A 91 -23.07 -12.20 13.40
C ASN A 91 -23.57 -12.88 14.69
N ASP A 92 -23.71 -14.21 14.68
CA ASP A 92 -24.12 -15.01 15.83
C ASP A 92 -22.91 -15.56 16.62
N PHE A 93 -21.67 -15.28 16.17
CA PHE A 93 -20.47 -15.76 16.85
C PHE A 93 -20.27 -15.03 18.18
N THR A 94 -20.07 -15.79 19.25
CA THR A 94 -19.82 -15.28 20.60
C THR A 94 -18.34 -14.97 20.78
N PHE A 95 -17.94 -13.72 20.51
CA PHE A 95 -16.55 -13.23 20.57
C PHE A 95 -15.97 -13.05 22.00
N ASP A 96 -16.76 -13.37 23.01
CA ASP A 96 -16.46 -13.24 24.44
C ASP A 96 -15.94 -14.54 25.09
N GLY A 97 -15.87 -15.64 24.33
CA GLY A 97 -15.44 -16.95 24.82
C GLY A 97 -13.92 -17.14 24.96
N SER A 98 -13.52 -18.38 25.27
CA SER A 98 -12.11 -18.82 25.31
C SER A 98 -11.41 -18.79 23.95
N ASP A 99 -12.19 -18.74 22.88
CA ASP A 99 -11.70 -18.84 21.51
C ASP A 99 -11.66 -17.46 20.86
N ALA A 100 -10.47 -17.01 20.48
CA ALA A 100 -10.30 -15.79 19.71
C ALA A 100 -10.55 -16.08 18.23
N PHE A 101 -11.35 -15.26 17.54
CA PHE A 101 -11.60 -15.43 16.12
C PHE A 101 -10.43 -14.87 15.31
N ASN A 102 -9.44 -15.72 15.00
CA ASN A 102 -8.26 -15.33 14.22
C ASN A 102 -8.38 -15.88 12.80
N GLU A 103 -8.76 -15.04 11.84
CA GLU A 103 -8.89 -15.40 10.43
C GLU A 103 -7.55 -15.84 9.84
N VAL A 104 -7.59 -16.92 9.06
CA VAL A 104 -6.44 -17.46 8.36
C VAL A 104 -6.54 -17.09 6.89
N ILE A 105 -5.74 -16.11 6.48
CA ILE A 105 -5.64 -15.71 5.08
C ILE A 105 -4.57 -16.59 4.43
N LEU A 106 -5.04 -17.46 3.54
CA LEU A 106 -4.19 -18.26 2.67
C LEU A 106 -3.83 -17.43 1.42
N PRO A 107 -2.91 -17.93 0.56
CA PRO A 107 -2.59 -17.36 -0.76
C PRO A 107 -3.79 -17.47 -1.73
N ASP A 108 -4.88 -16.82 -1.37
CA ASP A 108 -6.14 -16.74 -2.09
C ASP A 108 -6.07 -15.57 -3.10
N LYS A 109 -6.99 -15.54 -4.07
CA LYS A 109 -6.96 -14.52 -5.14
C LYS A 109 -7.37 -13.15 -4.61
N TYR A 110 -8.42 -13.11 -3.80
CA TYR A 110 -9.07 -11.89 -3.34
C TYR A 110 -9.21 -11.84 -1.81
N CYS A 111 -9.21 -10.63 -1.26
CA CYS A 111 -9.63 -10.34 0.12
C CYS A 111 -10.39 -9.00 0.17
N HIS A 112 -11.09 -8.74 1.27
CA HIS A 112 -11.52 -7.37 1.57
C HIS A 112 -10.29 -6.54 1.98
N PRO A 113 -10.16 -5.27 1.54
CA PRO A 113 -9.11 -4.39 2.02
C PRO A 113 -9.23 -4.19 3.54
N TYR A 114 -8.19 -4.59 4.25
CA TYR A 114 -8.04 -4.41 5.69
C TYR A 114 -7.01 -3.31 5.93
N PHE A 115 -7.11 -2.57 7.05
CA PHE A 115 -6.08 -1.68 7.59
C PHE A 115 -6.06 -1.76 9.13
N ASP A 116 -4.87 -1.96 9.70
CA ASP A 116 -4.63 -2.00 11.15
C ASP A 116 -3.90 -0.74 11.60
N PHE A 117 -4.28 -0.20 12.76
CA PHE A 117 -3.67 1.00 13.32
C PHE A 117 -3.50 0.84 14.83
N ASP A 118 -2.24 0.70 15.26
CA ASP A 118 -1.88 0.36 16.64
C ASP A 118 -1.04 1.45 17.33
N HIS A 119 -0.87 2.61 16.69
CA HIS A 119 0.07 3.68 17.10
C HIS A 119 -0.56 5.08 17.02
N ILE A 120 -1.88 5.18 17.19
CA ILE A 120 -2.59 6.45 17.26
C ILE A 120 -2.58 6.93 18.71
N GLU A 121 -2.04 8.13 18.96
CA GLU A 121 -1.79 8.68 20.30
C GLU A 121 -2.63 9.94 20.61
N SER A 122 -3.41 10.44 19.65
CA SER A 122 -4.19 11.66 19.81
C SER A 122 -5.46 11.68 18.96
N ASN A 123 -6.38 12.58 19.29
CA ASN A 123 -7.59 12.81 18.52
C ASN A 123 -7.28 13.34 17.11
N ASP A 124 -6.27 14.20 16.97
CA ASP A 124 -5.87 14.76 15.67
C ASP A 124 -5.34 13.67 14.72
N GLN A 125 -4.56 12.72 15.27
CA GLN A 125 -4.10 11.57 14.50
C GLN A 125 -5.25 10.63 14.12
N TYR A 126 -6.21 10.42 15.03
CA TYR A 126 -7.42 9.67 14.72
C TYR A 126 -8.22 10.33 13.60
N ALA A 127 -8.47 11.64 13.67
CA ALA A 127 -9.16 12.40 12.64
C ALA A 127 -8.42 12.35 11.29
N SER A 128 -7.09 12.39 11.30
CA SER A 128 -6.26 12.19 10.09
C SER A 128 -6.47 10.80 9.48
N VAL A 129 -6.54 9.75 10.31
CA VAL A 129 -6.84 8.38 9.84
C VAL A 129 -8.25 8.31 9.23
N ILE A 130 -9.28 8.84 9.90
CA ILE A 130 -10.65 8.84 9.37
C ILE A 130 -10.73 9.60 8.05
N THR A 131 -10.14 10.79 7.96
CA THR A 131 -10.11 11.60 6.73
C THR A 131 -9.49 10.82 5.57
N TRP A 132 -8.39 10.10 5.83
CA TRP A 132 -7.75 9.26 4.82
C TRP A 132 -8.65 8.08 4.42
N LEU A 133 -9.27 7.38 5.37
CA LEU A 133 -10.19 6.27 5.08
C LEU A 133 -11.39 6.72 4.25
N ASP A 134 -11.99 7.86 4.58
CA ASP A 134 -13.12 8.43 3.85
C ASP A 134 -12.75 8.80 2.41
N SER A 135 -11.50 9.22 2.17
CA SER A 135 -10.98 9.49 0.82
C SER A 135 -10.96 8.26 -0.08
N LEU A 136 -10.94 7.04 0.48
CA LEU A 136 -10.90 5.80 -0.27
C LEU A 136 -12.29 5.30 -0.69
N VAL A 137 -13.36 5.79 -0.05
CA VAL A 137 -14.72 5.24 -0.15
C VAL A 137 -15.25 5.18 -1.59
N SER A 138 -14.89 6.15 -2.43
CA SER A 138 -15.35 6.17 -3.83
C SER A 138 -14.88 4.95 -4.64
N GLU A 139 -13.68 4.46 -4.36
CA GLU A 139 -13.10 3.30 -5.07
C GLU A 139 -13.24 2.01 -4.26
N PHE A 140 -13.10 2.07 -2.94
CA PHE A 140 -13.06 0.90 -2.06
C PHE A 140 -14.44 0.51 -1.50
N GLY A 141 -15.44 1.40 -1.58
CA GLY A 141 -16.75 1.20 -0.98
C GLY A 141 -16.78 1.58 0.51
N GLN A 142 -17.86 1.21 1.19
CA GLN A 142 -18.02 1.43 2.62
C GLN A 142 -17.08 0.55 3.45
N TYR A 143 -16.64 1.09 4.59
CA TYR A 143 -15.82 0.37 5.56
C TYR A 143 -16.51 0.23 6.92
N SER A 144 -16.17 -0.85 7.61
CA SER A 144 -16.44 -1.07 9.01
C SER A 144 -15.20 -0.68 9.81
N ILE A 145 -15.40 -0.08 10.97
CA ILE A 145 -14.32 0.30 11.89
C ILE A 145 -14.68 -0.20 13.29
N GLY A 146 -13.73 -0.87 13.93
CA GLY A 146 -13.84 -1.26 15.33
C GLY A 146 -12.55 -1.00 16.06
N GLY A 147 -12.62 -0.87 17.39
CA GLY A 147 -11.43 -0.62 18.18
C GLY A 147 -11.63 -0.53 19.68
N TYR A 148 -10.54 -0.19 20.35
CA TYR A 148 -10.50 0.16 21.76
C TYR A 148 -9.55 1.33 22.01
N SER A 149 -9.68 1.96 23.17
CA SER A 149 -8.74 2.97 23.66
C SER A 149 -8.64 2.92 25.18
N ASN A 150 -7.49 3.35 25.72
CA ASN A 150 -7.29 3.55 27.16
C ASN A 150 -7.58 5.00 27.60
N ASP A 151 -8.07 5.85 26.70
CA ASP A 151 -8.47 7.23 27.00
C ASP A 151 -10.01 7.32 27.00
N PRO A 152 -10.65 7.62 28.14
CA PRO A 152 -12.10 7.60 28.25
C PRO A 152 -12.78 8.68 27.40
N LYS A 153 -12.11 9.82 27.15
CA LYS A 153 -12.67 10.90 26.32
C LYS A 153 -12.69 10.49 24.85
N ILE A 154 -11.61 9.88 24.38
CA ILE A 154 -11.50 9.37 23.02
C ILE A 154 -12.53 8.26 22.80
N CYS A 155 -12.70 7.36 23.78
CA CYS A 155 -13.72 6.31 23.75
C CYS A 155 -15.13 6.86 23.54
N ALA A 156 -15.53 7.83 24.38
CA ALA A 156 -16.85 8.44 24.29
C ALA A 156 -17.07 9.20 22.97
N THR A 157 -16.04 9.87 22.46
CA THR A 157 -16.13 10.66 21.23
C THR A 157 -16.30 9.79 19.99
N HIS A 158 -15.56 8.69 19.91
CA HIS A 158 -15.47 7.84 18.71
C HIS A 158 -16.16 6.49 18.83
N ASN A 159 -16.90 6.27 19.92
CA ASN A 159 -17.54 5.01 20.25
C ASN A 159 -16.56 3.81 20.23
N LEU A 160 -15.36 4.00 20.79
CA LEU A 160 -14.39 2.93 21.02
C LEU A 160 -14.62 2.29 22.38
N LYS A 161 -14.26 1.02 22.52
CA LYS A 161 -14.35 0.36 23.83
C LYS A 161 -13.26 0.90 24.76
N TYR A 162 -13.66 1.30 25.97
CA TYR A 162 -12.70 1.72 26.99
C TYR A 162 -12.03 0.50 27.64
N ILE A 163 -10.69 0.49 27.61
CA ILE A 163 -9.86 -0.56 28.23
C ILE A 163 -8.72 0.12 28.98
N THR A 164 -8.86 0.24 30.31
CA THR A 164 -7.97 1.01 31.18
C THR A 164 -6.50 0.62 31.06
N ASP A 165 -6.20 -0.68 31.08
CA ASP A 165 -4.83 -1.20 31.13
C ASP A 165 -4.28 -1.57 29.74
N ALA A 166 -4.90 -1.09 28.67
CA ALA A 166 -4.42 -1.38 27.33
C ALA A 166 -3.07 -0.69 27.06
N THR A 167 -2.13 -1.45 26.49
CA THR A 167 -0.79 -0.95 26.14
C THR A 167 -0.83 0.14 25.07
N LYS A 168 -1.81 0.08 24.17
CA LYS A 168 -1.99 1.04 23.07
C LYS A 168 -2.99 2.11 23.47
N LYS A 169 -2.71 3.38 23.16
CA LYS A 169 -3.65 4.46 23.44
C LYS A 169 -4.91 4.35 22.61
N ILE A 170 -4.79 4.15 21.30
CA ILE A 170 -5.88 3.79 20.40
C ILE A 170 -5.41 2.65 19.50
N SER A 171 -6.26 1.64 19.36
CA SER A 171 -6.08 0.53 18.42
C SER A 171 -7.37 0.35 17.64
N ILE A 172 -7.30 0.46 16.32
CA ILE A 172 -8.46 0.30 15.42
C ILE A 172 -8.13 -0.64 14.26
N HIS A 173 -9.12 -1.46 13.94
CA HIS A 173 -9.15 -2.33 12.78
C HIS A 173 -10.21 -1.82 11.81
N VAL A 174 -9.86 -1.78 10.53
CA VAL A 174 -10.75 -1.27 9.47
C VAL A 174 -10.83 -2.29 8.34
N VAL A 175 -12.05 -2.55 7.86
CA VAL A 175 -12.31 -3.44 6.72
C VAL A 175 -13.25 -2.74 5.74
N PHE A 176 -12.79 -2.54 4.51
CA PHE A 176 -13.63 -2.14 3.38
C PHE A 176 -14.38 -3.37 2.88
N TYR A 177 -15.65 -3.49 3.24
CA TYR A 177 -16.34 -4.77 3.17
C TYR A 177 -17.19 -4.94 1.91
N GLU A 178 -17.46 -3.88 1.15
CA GLU A 178 -18.34 -3.96 -0.02
C GLU A 178 -17.65 -4.49 -1.27
N LYS A 179 -16.34 -4.24 -1.40
CA LYS A 179 -15.54 -4.60 -2.55
C LYS A 179 -14.34 -5.43 -2.16
N ARG A 180 -13.87 -6.24 -3.09
CA ARG A 180 -12.70 -7.10 -2.91
C ARG A 180 -11.53 -6.61 -3.74
N ILE A 181 -10.32 -6.82 -3.24
CA ILE A 181 -9.07 -6.45 -3.89
C ILE A 181 -8.21 -7.69 -4.09
N LYS A 182 -7.37 -7.70 -5.13
CA LYS A 182 -6.36 -8.75 -5.27
C LYS A 182 -5.38 -8.66 -4.10
N GLN A 183 -5.02 -9.80 -3.54
CA GLN A 183 -4.00 -9.84 -2.47
C GLN A 183 -2.68 -9.21 -2.91
N THR A 184 -2.31 -9.34 -4.19
CA THR A 184 -1.11 -8.70 -4.76
C THR A 184 -1.17 -7.18 -4.73
N ASP A 185 -2.36 -6.60 -4.88
CA ASP A 185 -2.55 -5.16 -4.98
C ASP A 185 -2.51 -4.52 -3.59
N ILE A 186 -3.13 -5.14 -2.59
CA ILE A 186 -3.01 -4.67 -1.20
C ILE A 186 -1.56 -4.75 -0.70
N MET A 187 -0.79 -5.75 -1.14
CA MET A 187 0.66 -5.83 -0.85
C MET A 187 1.45 -4.69 -1.50
N GLU A 188 1.10 -4.29 -2.72
CA GLU A 188 1.76 -3.20 -3.42
C GLU A 188 1.39 -1.85 -2.77
N ILE A 189 0.14 -1.65 -2.37
CA ILE A 189 -0.33 -0.44 -1.67
C ILE A 189 0.49 -0.19 -0.39
N VAL A 190 0.69 -1.22 0.44
CA VAL A 190 1.42 -1.10 1.72
C VAL A 190 2.94 -1.20 1.60
N LYS A 191 3.47 -1.14 0.37
CA LYS A 191 4.89 -1.30 0.10
C LYS A 191 5.72 -0.18 0.70
N LYS A 192 6.76 -0.58 1.42
CA LYS A 192 7.73 0.33 2.03
C LYS A 192 8.78 0.83 1.06
N ILE A 193 9.27 2.03 1.32
CA ILE A 193 10.52 2.52 0.72
C ILE A 193 11.69 1.90 1.50
N GLY A 194 12.62 1.26 0.79
CA GLY A 194 13.82 0.70 1.45
C GLY A 194 14.75 1.80 1.97
N ASN A 195 15.17 1.70 3.23
CA ASN A 195 16.22 2.53 3.86
C ASN A 195 16.08 4.07 3.71
N GLN A 196 14.90 4.64 3.95
CA GLN A 196 14.75 6.10 4.06
C GLN A 196 14.12 6.51 5.39
N ASN A 197 14.80 7.39 6.13
CA ASN A 197 14.37 7.91 7.44
C ASN A 197 13.24 8.96 7.35
N THR A 198 12.83 9.36 6.15
CA THR A 198 11.89 10.47 5.94
C THR A 198 10.51 10.03 5.48
N ARG A 199 10.36 8.83 4.92
CA ARG A 199 9.10 8.36 4.34
C ARG A 199 8.97 6.85 4.39
N ARG A 200 7.91 6.35 5.03
CA ARG A 200 7.67 4.92 5.26
C ARG A 200 7.19 4.19 4.01
N PHE A 201 6.32 4.80 3.20
CA PHE A 201 5.57 4.10 2.14
C PHE A 201 5.76 4.69 0.73
N VAL A 202 5.67 3.81 -0.28
CA VAL A 202 5.76 4.16 -1.71
C VAL A 202 4.53 4.93 -2.18
N TYR A 203 3.37 4.62 -1.63
CA TYR A 203 2.10 5.27 -1.96
C TYR A 203 1.67 6.24 -0.86
N ASP A 204 0.70 7.09 -1.17
CA ASP A 204 0.08 8.03 -0.24
C ASP A 204 -0.90 7.31 0.69
N ILE A 205 -0.33 6.53 1.60
CA ILE A 205 -1.05 5.81 2.64
C ILE A 205 -0.77 6.44 3.99
N ASN A 206 -1.80 6.46 4.84
CA ASN A 206 -1.70 7.08 6.15
C ASN A 206 -0.51 6.49 6.95
N GLU A 207 0.27 7.37 7.58
CA GLU A 207 1.53 6.99 8.25
C GLU A 207 1.35 6.01 9.42
N PHE A 208 0.14 5.97 10.00
CA PHE A 208 -0.21 5.13 11.14
C PHE A 208 -0.61 3.70 10.76
N VAL A 209 -0.76 3.39 9.46
CA VAL A 209 -1.01 2.00 9.01
C VAL A 209 0.10 1.08 9.50
N ASP A 210 -0.26 0.01 10.21
CA ASP A 210 0.69 -1.04 10.58
C ASP A 210 0.90 -2.01 9.42
N ASP A 211 2.02 -1.87 8.73
CA ASP A 211 2.39 -2.76 7.65
C ASP A 211 2.83 -4.16 8.11
N SER A 212 3.11 -4.34 9.41
CA SER A 212 3.63 -5.60 9.96
C SER A 212 2.65 -6.76 9.81
N VAL A 213 1.36 -6.45 9.65
CA VAL A 213 0.29 -7.42 9.38
C VAL A 213 0.30 -7.93 7.94
N TYR A 214 0.89 -7.20 6.97
CA TYR A 214 0.96 -7.58 5.55
C TYR A 214 2.25 -8.32 5.17
N LYS A 215 2.50 -9.44 5.84
CA LYS A 215 3.46 -10.48 5.43
C LYS A 215 2.90 -11.48 4.40
N LEU A 216 2.29 -11.03 3.30
CA LEU A 216 1.62 -11.88 2.29
C LEU A 216 2.60 -12.57 1.30
N LYS A 217 3.90 -12.62 1.60
CA LYS A 217 4.86 -13.32 0.71
C LYS A 217 4.62 -14.81 0.79
N HIS A 218 4.32 -15.45 -0.34
CA HIS A 218 4.32 -16.90 -0.45
C HIS A 218 5.76 -17.41 -0.37
N VAL A 219 6.22 -17.75 0.84
CA VAL A 219 7.54 -18.35 1.06
C VAL A 219 7.47 -19.88 0.94
N SER A 220 6.29 -20.45 1.13
CA SER A 220 6.01 -21.88 1.11
C SER A 220 4.50 -22.16 1.02
N LYS A 221 4.12 -23.41 0.75
CA LYS A 221 2.71 -23.88 0.83
C LYS A 221 2.07 -23.75 2.23
N SER A 222 2.87 -23.44 3.26
CA SER A 222 2.41 -23.19 4.64
C SER A 222 2.38 -21.70 5.00
N SER A 223 2.69 -20.82 4.05
CA SER A 223 2.60 -19.37 4.23
C SER A 223 1.13 -18.99 4.42
N ARG A 224 0.86 -18.38 5.57
CA ARG A 224 -0.47 -17.88 5.94
C ARG A 224 -0.31 -16.60 6.73
N GLN A 225 -1.32 -15.76 6.69
CA GLN A 225 -1.47 -14.66 7.60
C GLN A 225 -2.60 -14.92 8.57
N ILE A 226 -2.49 -14.30 9.73
CA ILE A 226 -3.47 -14.42 10.79
C ILE A 226 -3.91 -13.01 11.15
N PHE A 227 -5.20 -12.74 10.99
CA PHE A 227 -5.80 -11.47 11.38
C PHE A 227 -6.81 -11.72 12.50
N ARG A 228 -6.64 -11.02 13.61
CA ARG A 228 -7.57 -11.11 14.72
C ARG A 228 -8.79 -10.25 14.42
N HIS A 229 -9.98 -10.83 14.57
CA HIS A 229 -11.21 -10.06 14.55
C HIS A 229 -11.25 -9.08 15.73
N ILE A 230 -11.64 -7.83 15.51
CA ILE A 230 -11.52 -6.78 16.54
C ILE A 230 -12.31 -7.07 17.82
N LEU A 231 -13.43 -7.78 17.70
CA LEU A 231 -14.26 -8.19 18.84
C LEU A 231 -13.64 -9.31 19.68
N SER A 232 -12.52 -9.92 19.26
CA SER A 232 -11.86 -11.01 19.97
C SER A 232 -10.73 -10.54 20.88
N ASN A 233 -10.52 -11.23 22.00
CA ASN A 233 -9.30 -11.08 22.80
C ASN A 233 -8.06 -11.64 22.07
N LYS A 234 -6.85 -11.33 22.54
CA LYS A 234 -5.62 -11.96 22.03
C LYS A 234 -5.32 -13.20 22.88
N ASN A 235 -5.54 -14.38 22.32
CA ASN A 235 -5.28 -15.65 22.99
C ASN A 235 -4.10 -16.34 22.31
N TYR A 236 -3.01 -16.58 23.03
CA TYR A 236 -1.84 -17.29 22.52
C TYR A 236 -1.81 -18.71 23.07
N ARG A 237 -1.35 -19.68 22.27
CA ARG A 237 -1.19 -21.06 22.73
C ARG A 237 -0.30 -21.12 23.99
N GLY A 238 -0.87 -21.65 25.08
CA GLY A 238 -0.15 -21.87 26.34
C GLY A 238 0.19 -20.60 27.14
N LYS A 239 -0.47 -19.47 26.85
CA LYS A 239 -0.32 -18.22 27.62
C LYS A 239 -1.68 -17.71 28.09
N GLU A 240 -1.67 -16.80 29.06
CA GLU A 240 -2.86 -16.08 29.49
C GLU A 240 -3.42 -15.20 28.38
N SER A 241 -4.75 -15.07 28.37
CA SER A 241 -5.47 -14.22 27.42
C SER A 241 -5.21 -12.74 27.71
N ILE A 242 -4.99 -11.97 26.65
CA ILE A 242 -4.89 -10.51 26.73
C ILE A 242 -6.26 -9.92 26.36
N TYR A 243 -6.91 -9.30 27.34
CA TYR A 243 -8.28 -8.80 27.25
C TYR A 243 -8.38 -7.46 26.54
N ILE A 244 -8.28 -7.49 25.21
CA ILE A 244 -8.32 -6.32 24.33
C ILE A 244 -9.32 -6.47 23.18
N ALA A 245 -10.38 -7.27 23.39
CA ALA A 245 -11.55 -7.28 22.52
C ALA A 245 -12.16 -5.87 22.48
N GLY A 246 -12.16 -5.23 21.31
CA GLY A 246 -12.76 -3.92 21.09
C GLY A 246 -14.26 -3.98 20.88
N GLN A 247 -14.80 -2.96 20.24
CA GLN A 247 -16.19 -2.91 19.78
C GLN A 247 -16.28 -2.27 18.39
N LEU A 248 -17.40 -2.46 17.70
CA LEU A 248 -17.68 -1.74 16.44
C LEU A 248 -18.09 -0.31 16.76
N CYS A 249 -17.56 0.66 16.01
CA CYS A 249 -17.79 2.08 16.30
C CYS A 249 -19.10 2.59 15.70
N LYS A 250 -19.60 1.97 14.62
CA LYS A 250 -20.85 2.37 13.95
C LYS A 250 -22.05 1.61 14.54
N PRO A 251 -23.17 2.26 14.87
CA PRO A 251 -24.31 1.62 15.57
C PRO A 251 -24.95 0.44 14.83
N ASN A 252 -25.00 0.49 13.51
CA ASN A 252 -25.64 -0.53 12.67
C ASN A 252 -24.65 -1.52 12.05
N ASP A 253 -23.38 -1.46 12.47
CA ASP A 253 -22.36 -2.33 11.93
C ASP A 253 -22.49 -3.74 12.50
N GLN A 254 -22.15 -4.75 11.69
CA GLN A 254 -22.26 -6.14 12.08
C GLN A 254 -20.88 -6.81 12.08
N PRO A 255 -20.65 -7.84 12.94
CA PRO A 255 -19.38 -8.54 12.97
C PRO A 255 -18.90 -9.03 11.60
N PHE A 256 -19.81 -9.48 10.74
CA PHE A 256 -19.46 -9.90 9.37
C PHE A 256 -18.77 -8.81 8.54
N ASN A 257 -19.06 -7.53 8.78
CA ASN A 257 -18.42 -6.43 8.05
C ASN A 257 -16.94 -6.24 8.41
N GLN A 258 -16.45 -6.91 9.45
CA GLN A 258 -15.03 -6.96 9.83
C GLN A 258 -14.31 -8.23 9.35
N ILE A 259 -14.92 -9.00 8.45
CA ILE A 259 -14.32 -10.21 7.89
C ILE A 259 -13.46 -9.90 6.67
N ILE A 260 -12.21 -10.34 6.69
CA ILE A 260 -11.21 -10.06 5.64
C ILE A 260 -11.31 -11.07 4.50
N GLN A 261 -11.61 -12.34 4.81
CA GLN A 261 -11.89 -13.34 3.79
C GLN A 261 -13.14 -12.96 3.00
N CYS A 262 -13.11 -13.24 1.70
CA CYS A 262 -14.23 -12.98 0.80
C CYS A 262 -14.39 -14.13 -0.18
N ILE A 263 -15.46 -14.05 -0.99
CA ILE A 263 -15.70 -15.02 -2.06
C ILE A 263 -14.58 -14.95 -3.11
N GLN A 264 -14.12 -16.13 -3.52
CA GLN A 264 -13.02 -16.26 -4.50
C GLN A 264 -13.51 -16.41 -5.95
N ASP A 265 -14.83 -16.39 -6.17
CA ASP A 265 -15.46 -16.53 -7.48
C ASP A 265 -15.10 -15.35 -8.39
N ASP A 266 -14.53 -15.59 -9.56
CA ASP A 266 -14.15 -14.55 -10.52
C ASP A 266 -15.11 -14.41 -11.71
N SER A 267 -16.31 -14.99 -11.61
CA SER A 267 -17.34 -14.90 -12.63
C SER A 267 -17.84 -13.46 -12.89
N SER A 268 -17.85 -12.62 -11.85
CA SER A 268 -18.07 -11.17 -11.94
C SER A 268 -16.87 -10.42 -11.38
N THR A 269 -16.52 -9.30 -12.01
CA THR A 269 -15.46 -8.39 -11.56
C THR A 269 -16.01 -7.04 -11.11
N ASP A 270 -17.33 -6.88 -11.01
CA ASP A 270 -17.97 -5.58 -10.75
C ASP A 270 -17.67 -5.07 -9.33
N ASP A 271 -17.45 -5.99 -8.40
CA ASP A 271 -17.07 -5.72 -7.00
C ASP A 271 -15.55 -5.73 -6.78
N VAL A 272 -14.74 -5.91 -7.84
CA VAL A 272 -13.28 -6.00 -7.75
C VAL A 272 -12.67 -4.62 -7.91
N ILE A 273 -11.91 -4.18 -6.90
CA ILE A 273 -11.12 -2.95 -6.93
C ILE A 273 -9.98 -3.14 -7.94
N SER A 274 -10.04 -2.41 -9.05
CA SER A 274 -9.00 -2.41 -10.09
C SER A 274 -8.35 -1.02 -10.27
N ASN A 275 -9.01 0.04 -9.82
CA ASN A 275 -8.57 1.43 -10.00
C ASN A 275 -8.15 2.09 -8.67
N TRP A 276 -7.61 1.31 -7.73
CA TRP A 276 -7.16 1.85 -6.43
C TRP A 276 -6.15 3.00 -6.57
N SER A 277 -5.39 3.06 -7.67
CA SER A 277 -4.45 4.15 -7.96
C SER A 277 -5.12 5.52 -8.19
N ASN A 278 -6.44 5.56 -8.40
CA ASN A 278 -7.22 6.80 -8.49
C ASN A 278 -7.34 7.53 -7.15
N VAL A 279 -7.27 6.79 -6.04
CA VAL A 279 -7.41 7.34 -4.68
C VAL A 279 -6.15 7.16 -3.84
N ILE A 280 -5.28 6.21 -4.18
CA ILE A 280 -4.00 5.98 -3.54
C ILE A 280 -2.90 6.25 -4.56
N HIS A 281 -2.38 7.47 -4.53
CA HIS A 281 -1.40 7.90 -5.50
C HIS A 281 0.00 7.41 -5.14
N LYS A 282 0.77 7.05 -6.16
CA LYS A 282 2.20 6.83 -5.99
C LYS A 282 2.83 8.18 -5.66
N LEU A 283 3.33 8.30 -4.45
CA LEU A 283 3.94 9.55 -4.03
C LEU A 283 5.28 9.72 -4.77
N PRO A 284 5.54 10.89 -5.37
CA PRO A 284 6.75 11.12 -6.15
C PRO A 284 7.99 10.84 -5.30
N SER A 285 9.00 10.22 -5.90
CA SER A 285 10.31 10.09 -5.26
C SER A 285 10.88 11.48 -4.94
N LEU A 286 11.77 11.56 -3.95
CA LEU A 286 12.47 12.83 -3.63
C LEU A 286 13.15 13.41 -4.89
N LYS A 287 13.68 12.55 -5.75
CA LYS A 287 14.28 12.90 -7.04
C LYS A 287 13.29 13.52 -8.03
N GLU A 288 12.05 13.02 -8.11
CA GLU A 288 11.01 13.58 -8.98
C GLU A 288 10.56 14.97 -8.51
N LYS A 289 10.40 15.17 -7.18
CA LYS A 289 10.06 16.50 -6.62
C LYS A 289 11.16 17.53 -6.84
N GLU A 290 12.43 17.11 -6.79
CA GLU A 290 13.58 17.97 -7.08
C GLU A 290 13.67 18.30 -8.57
N LYS A 291 13.38 17.34 -9.46
CA LYS A 291 13.27 17.56 -10.91
C LYS A 291 12.16 18.54 -11.26
N GLU A 292 10.98 18.42 -10.66
CA GLU A 292 9.86 19.36 -10.83
C GLU A 292 10.23 20.77 -10.37
N LYS A 293 10.88 20.91 -9.20
CA LYS A 293 11.37 22.21 -8.71
C LYS A 293 12.45 22.80 -9.62
N THR A 294 13.35 21.98 -10.14
CA THR A 294 14.42 22.41 -11.06
C THR A 294 13.85 22.84 -12.41
N ASN A 295 12.86 22.10 -12.94
CA ASN A 295 12.16 22.45 -14.16
C ASN A 295 11.31 23.72 -14.00
N ALA A 296 10.60 23.87 -12.88
CA ALA A 296 9.86 25.09 -12.56
C ALA A 296 10.78 26.31 -12.45
N LYS A 297 11.96 26.15 -11.83
CA LYS A 297 12.96 27.22 -11.74
C LYS A 297 13.53 27.59 -13.13
N ARG A 298 13.82 26.59 -13.98
CA ARG A 298 14.28 26.81 -15.37
C ARG A 298 13.25 27.52 -16.25
N LEU A 299 11.96 27.29 -16.02
CA LEU A 299 10.87 28.00 -16.71
C LEU A 299 10.80 29.48 -16.27
N VAL A 300 10.93 29.75 -14.97
CA VAL A 300 10.99 31.12 -14.44
C VAL A 300 12.25 31.87 -14.93
N ASP A 301 13.38 31.18 -15.05
CA ASP A 301 14.62 31.78 -15.57
C ASP A 301 14.55 32.07 -17.09
N ALA A 302 13.76 31.30 -17.85
CA ALA A 302 13.48 31.57 -19.26
C ALA A 302 12.55 32.77 -19.45
N ASP A 303 11.48 32.88 -18.65
CA ASP A 303 10.54 34.02 -18.67
C ASP A 303 11.22 35.34 -18.26
N ASN A 304 12.22 35.27 -17.38
CA ASN A 304 13.02 36.43 -16.96
C ASN A 304 14.21 36.75 -17.89
N GLY A 305 14.34 36.06 -19.03
CA GLY A 305 15.38 36.31 -20.03
C GLY A 305 16.81 35.88 -19.64
N ALA A 306 16.95 35.05 -18.59
CA ALA A 306 18.23 34.56 -18.10
C ALA A 306 18.69 33.24 -18.77
N ALA A 307 17.86 32.63 -19.62
CA ALA A 307 18.19 31.44 -20.41
C ALA A 307 17.57 31.49 -21.81
N GLU A 308 18.23 30.89 -22.80
CA GLU A 308 17.74 30.81 -24.19
C GLU A 308 17.16 29.41 -24.49
N VAL A 309 16.04 29.37 -25.22
CA VAL A 309 15.39 28.14 -25.70
C VAL A 309 15.92 27.83 -27.11
N ALA A 310 16.60 26.70 -27.29
CA ALA A 310 16.99 26.21 -28.60
C ALA A 310 15.77 25.78 -29.42
N GLY A 311 15.91 25.77 -30.76
CA GLY A 311 14.81 25.50 -31.70
C GLY A 311 14.14 24.12 -31.62
N ASP A 312 14.61 23.24 -30.74
CA ASP A 312 14.04 21.93 -30.38
C ASP A 312 13.29 21.94 -29.03
N GLY A 313 13.20 23.09 -28.36
CA GLY A 313 12.57 23.26 -27.04
C GLY A 313 13.52 23.07 -25.85
N LYS A 314 14.83 22.91 -26.07
CA LYS A 314 15.81 22.67 -24.99
C LYS A 314 16.42 23.98 -24.46
N ILE A 315 16.38 24.20 -23.13
CA ILE A 315 16.90 25.43 -22.49
C ILE A 315 18.41 25.31 -22.25
N ILE A 316 19.20 26.27 -22.75
CA ILE A 316 20.67 26.34 -22.59
C ILE A 316 21.01 27.48 -21.61
N THR A 317 21.53 27.16 -20.43
CA THR A 317 22.07 28.15 -19.48
C THR A 317 23.52 28.46 -19.81
N LYS A 318 23.86 29.75 -19.97
CA LYS A 318 25.25 30.23 -20.14
C LYS A 318 26.06 29.95 -18.87
N THR A 319 27.18 29.25 -19.06
CA THR A 319 28.05 28.67 -18.03
C THR A 319 28.58 29.71 -17.02
N HIS A 320 28.32 29.48 -15.73
CA HIS A 320 29.23 29.91 -14.67
C HIS A 320 29.50 28.74 -13.71
N ASN A 321 30.76 28.31 -13.67
CA ASN A 321 31.32 27.34 -12.75
C ASN A 321 30.79 27.52 -11.32
N LYS A 322 30.06 26.53 -10.81
CA LYS A 322 29.82 26.35 -9.38
C LYS A 322 29.87 24.86 -9.03
N ASN A 323 30.61 24.58 -7.97
CA ASN A 323 30.84 23.30 -7.29
C ASN A 323 29.69 22.30 -7.43
N ILE A 324 29.89 21.28 -8.25
CA ILE A 324 29.05 20.10 -8.32
C ILE A 324 29.29 19.28 -7.05
N LYS A 325 28.27 19.17 -6.19
CA LYS A 325 28.24 18.15 -5.14
C LYS A 325 27.80 16.83 -5.79
N ILE A 326 28.23 15.71 -5.23
CA ILE A 326 27.93 14.34 -5.72
C ILE A 326 26.41 14.07 -5.89
N ASP A 327 25.56 14.94 -5.34
CA ASP A 327 24.10 14.90 -5.46
C ASP A 327 23.54 15.42 -6.82
N ASP A 328 24.36 16.00 -7.72
CA ASP A 328 23.95 16.56 -9.03
C ASP A 328 23.99 15.57 -10.21
N VAL A 329 24.14 14.25 -9.97
CA VAL A 329 24.15 13.26 -11.06
C VAL A 329 22.72 12.81 -11.37
N ASP A 330 22.18 13.24 -12.52
CA ASP A 330 20.95 12.70 -13.11
C ASP A 330 21.08 11.17 -13.26
N PHE A 331 20.26 10.39 -12.54
CA PHE A 331 20.18 8.94 -12.72
C PHE A 331 19.32 8.65 -13.95
N ASP A 332 19.97 8.28 -15.05
CA ASP A 332 19.32 7.66 -16.20
C ASP A 332 18.87 6.23 -15.82
N ASP A 333 17.60 5.91 -16.06
CA ASP A 333 17.03 4.55 -15.85
C ASP A 333 17.51 3.56 -16.93
N ASN A 334 18.21 4.03 -17.97
CA ASN A 334 18.91 3.16 -18.89
C ASN A 334 20.04 2.40 -18.19
N LEU A 335 20.16 1.10 -18.51
CA LEU A 335 21.28 0.30 -18.02
C LEU A 335 22.59 0.88 -18.54
N ILE A 336 23.55 1.06 -17.64
CA ILE A 336 24.91 1.45 -18.00
C ILE A 336 25.57 0.25 -18.68
N VAL A 337 25.58 0.28 -20.00
CA VAL A 337 26.22 -0.72 -20.86
C VAL A 337 27.43 -0.08 -21.49
N PHE A 338 28.60 -0.43 -20.98
CA PHE A 338 29.89 0.03 -21.47
C PHE A 338 30.32 -0.77 -22.70
N LYS A 339 30.84 -0.04 -23.69
CA LYS A 339 31.70 -0.63 -24.71
C LYS A 339 33.04 -0.99 -24.07
N LYS A 340 33.79 -1.87 -24.73
CA LYS A 340 35.07 -2.38 -24.22
C LYS A 340 36.02 -1.25 -23.81
N GLU A 341 36.10 -0.20 -24.62
CA GLU A 341 36.97 0.96 -24.36
C GLU A 341 36.59 1.70 -23.07
N GLN A 342 35.29 1.81 -22.78
CA GLN A 342 34.79 2.46 -21.56
C GLN A 342 35.04 1.60 -20.33
N MET A 343 34.84 0.28 -20.44
CA MET A 343 35.14 -0.67 -19.36
C MET A 343 36.63 -0.66 -19.02
N MET A 344 37.49 -0.70 -20.03
CA MET A 344 38.93 -0.60 -19.85
C MET A 344 39.35 0.75 -19.28
N GLY A 345 38.71 1.84 -19.73
CA GLY A 345 38.93 3.18 -19.19
C GLY A 345 38.62 3.28 -17.69
N LEU A 346 37.52 2.66 -17.23
CA LEU A 346 37.17 2.57 -15.81
C LEU A 346 38.15 1.69 -15.03
N LEU A 347 38.46 0.49 -15.53
CA LEU A 347 39.38 -0.42 -14.87
C LEU A 347 40.79 0.19 -14.70
N ASN A 348 41.28 0.91 -15.70
CA ASN A 348 42.59 1.59 -15.68
C ASN A 348 42.69 2.72 -14.64
N LYS A 349 41.58 3.11 -13.99
CA LYS A 349 41.61 4.01 -12.83
C LYS A 349 42.10 3.33 -11.56
N PHE A 350 42.10 2.00 -11.53
CA PHE A 350 42.57 1.21 -10.40
C PHE A 350 43.90 0.57 -10.73
N GLU A 351 44.77 0.45 -9.72
CA GLU A 351 46.00 -0.29 -9.86
C GLU A 351 45.69 -1.78 -10.13
N THR A 352 46.41 -2.39 -11.07
CA THR A 352 46.22 -3.79 -11.49
C THR A 352 46.78 -4.76 -10.45
N THR A 353 46.12 -4.87 -9.31
CA THR A 353 46.46 -5.76 -8.19
C THR A 353 45.37 -6.80 -7.94
N PHE A 354 45.73 -7.94 -7.34
CA PHE A 354 44.76 -8.98 -7.00
C PHE A 354 43.66 -8.46 -6.06
N GLU A 355 44.02 -7.60 -5.11
CA GLU A 355 43.05 -7.00 -4.18
C GLU A 355 42.00 -6.14 -4.90
N ASN A 356 42.43 -5.33 -5.88
CA ASN A 356 41.51 -4.52 -6.67
C ASN A 356 40.64 -5.38 -7.59
N LEU A 357 41.18 -6.48 -8.12
CA LEU A 357 40.43 -7.46 -8.91
C LEU A 357 39.36 -8.20 -8.07
N GLU A 358 39.71 -8.61 -6.85
CA GLU A 358 38.85 -9.39 -5.98
C GLU A 358 37.79 -8.55 -5.27
N LYS A 359 38.14 -7.32 -4.86
CA LYS A 359 37.30 -6.47 -4.00
C LYS A 359 36.72 -5.25 -4.71
N ILE A 360 37.55 -4.39 -5.31
CA ILE A 360 37.11 -3.07 -5.81
C ILE A 360 36.31 -3.21 -7.10
N THR A 361 36.87 -3.92 -8.07
CA THR A 361 36.24 -4.14 -9.38
C THR A 361 35.22 -5.27 -9.35
N ALA A 362 35.20 -6.06 -8.26
CA ALA A 362 34.27 -7.16 -8.02
C ALA A 362 32.82 -6.94 -8.48
N PRO A 363 32.22 -5.75 -8.26
CA PRO A 363 30.86 -5.49 -8.67
C PRO A 363 30.61 -5.66 -10.19
N ILE A 364 31.62 -5.51 -11.07
CA ILE A 364 31.47 -5.69 -12.54
C ILE A 364 30.93 -7.08 -12.89
N ARG A 365 31.19 -8.11 -12.05
CA ARG A 365 30.65 -9.46 -12.23
C ARG A 365 29.12 -9.55 -12.08
N TYR A 366 28.50 -8.49 -11.59
CA TYR A 366 27.05 -8.31 -11.45
C TYR A 366 26.53 -7.20 -12.37
N SER A 367 27.29 -6.84 -13.41
CA SER A 367 26.87 -5.86 -14.41
C SER A 367 25.95 -6.50 -15.46
N PRO A 368 25.26 -5.71 -16.30
CA PRO A 368 24.40 -6.24 -17.36
C PRO A 368 25.19 -6.86 -18.54
N HIS A 369 26.53 -6.80 -18.53
CA HIS A 369 27.37 -7.35 -19.59
C HIS A 369 27.43 -8.88 -19.53
N THR A 370 27.78 -9.53 -20.65
CA THR A 370 27.92 -10.99 -20.71
C THR A 370 29.17 -11.47 -19.96
N GLU A 371 29.17 -12.74 -19.57
CA GLU A 371 30.31 -13.37 -18.89
C GLU A 371 31.59 -13.25 -19.74
N GLU A 372 31.47 -13.49 -21.04
CA GLU A 372 32.58 -13.44 -22.00
C GLU A 372 33.18 -12.03 -22.07
N PHE A 373 32.33 -10.99 -22.12
CA PHE A 373 32.77 -9.60 -22.18
C PHE A 373 33.53 -9.20 -20.91
N VAL A 374 32.98 -9.53 -19.73
CA VAL A 374 33.62 -9.20 -18.45
C VAL A 374 34.93 -9.96 -18.28
N LYS A 375 34.95 -11.24 -18.67
CA LYS A 375 36.15 -12.07 -18.65
C LYS A 375 37.24 -11.50 -19.56
N GLU A 376 36.90 -11.10 -20.78
CA GLU A 376 37.84 -10.47 -21.72
C GLU A 376 38.45 -9.19 -21.13
N CYS A 377 37.61 -8.29 -20.60
CA CYS A 377 38.08 -7.04 -20.00
C CYS A 377 38.98 -7.28 -18.78
N TYR A 378 38.64 -8.23 -17.92
CA TYR A 378 39.49 -8.57 -16.77
C TYR A 378 40.80 -9.21 -17.16
N THR A 379 40.81 -10.13 -18.13
CA THR A 379 42.05 -10.73 -18.63
C THR A 379 42.95 -9.64 -19.21
N GLU A 380 42.41 -8.75 -20.05
CA GLU A 380 43.18 -7.68 -20.66
C GLU A 380 43.71 -6.67 -19.63
N TRP A 381 42.87 -6.23 -18.69
CA TRP A 381 43.27 -5.27 -17.65
C TRP A 381 44.29 -5.87 -16.69
N TYR A 382 44.04 -7.08 -16.19
CA TYR A 382 44.93 -7.70 -15.22
C TYR A 382 46.29 -8.03 -15.84
N ASN A 383 46.35 -8.39 -17.13
CA ASN A 383 47.62 -8.69 -17.81
C ASN A 383 48.51 -7.46 -18.10
N GLN A 384 48.10 -6.24 -17.74
CA GLN A 384 48.91 -5.03 -17.92
C GLN A 384 50.15 -4.96 -16.99
N ARG A 385 50.25 -5.84 -15.99
CA ARG A 385 51.43 -5.99 -15.13
C ARG A 385 51.90 -7.43 -15.10
N THR A 386 53.18 -7.61 -14.80
CA THR A 386 53.77 -8.93 -14.55
C THR A 386 53.25 -9.48 -13.24
N HIS A 387 52.62 -10.66 -13.29
CA HIS A 387 52.14 -11.39 -12.12
C HIS A 387 52.96 -12.67 -11.90
N ASN A 388 53.09 -13.09 -10.65
CA ASN A 388 53.74 -14.35 -10.28
C ASN A 388 52.84 -15.59 -10.54
N HIS A 389 51.60 -15.36 -10.96
CA HIS A 389 50.58 -16.40 -11.16
C HIS A 389 50.01 -16.29 -12.58
N ASN A 390 49.53 -17.42 -13.10
CA ASN A 390 48.86 -17.46 -14.39
C ASN A 390 47.59 -16.58 -14.36
N VAL A 391 47.53 -15.58 -15.23
CA VAL A 391 46.43 -14.62 -15.31
C VAL A 391 45.12 -15.33 -15.65
N ASP A 392 45.10 -16.21 -16.64
CA ASP A 392 43.90 -16.92 -17.07
C ASP A 392 43.33 -17.81 -15.96
N GLU A 393 44.18 -18.53 -15.21
CA GLU A 393 43.72 -19.31 -14.05
C GLU A 393 43.10 -18.42 -12.96
N THR A 394 43.70 -17.25 -12.72
CA THR A 394 43.23 -16.30 -11.71
C THR A 394 41.87 -15.70 -12.10
N ILE A 395 41.73 -15.25 -13.35
CA ILE A 395 40.47 -14.74 -13.89
C ILE A 395 39.41 -15.85 -13.86
N ASN A 396 39.72 -17.06 -14.31
CA ASN A 396 38.79 -18.19 -14.27
C ASN A 396 38.30 -18.51 -12.86
N LYS A 397 39.17 -18.44 -11.83
CA LYS A 397 38.77 -18.63 -10.43
C LYS A 397 37.78 -17.57 -9.97
N ILE A 398 38.00 -16.31 -10.34
CA ILE A 398 37.15 -15.18 -9.95
C ILE A 398 35.82 -15.16 -10.71
N MET A 399 35.84 -15.53 -11.99
CA MET A 399 34.63 -15.61 -12.82
C MET A 399 33.66 -16.73 -12.39
N LYS A 400 34.08 -17.69 -11.54
CA LYS A 400 33.14 -18.62 -10.89
C LYS A 400 32.04 -17.93 -10.08
N TYR A 401 32.27 -16.68 -9.66
CA TYR A 401 31.30 -15.87 -8.93
C TYR A 401 30.54 -14.90 -9.83
N PHE A 402 30.62 -15.06 -11.15
CA PHE A 402 29.86 -14.25 -12.10
C PHE A 402 28.36 -14.53 -11.94
N LYS A 403 27.58 -13.45 -11.90
CA LYS A 403 26.12 -13.51 -11.89
C LYS A 403 25.59 -12.23 -12.52
N GLN A 404 25.22 -12.32 -13.79
CA GLN A 404 24.64 -11.20 -14.52
C GLN A 404 23.41 -10.66 -13.79
N ASP A 405 23.40 -9.34 -13.54
CA ASP A 405 22.29 -8.62 -12.92
C ASP A 405 21.99 -7.36 -13.74
N PHE A 406 20.70 -7.09 -13.95
CA PHE A 406 20.23 -6.01 -14.81
C PHE A 406 19.91 -4.77 -13.97
N THR A 407 20.90 -4.29 -13.21
CA THR A 407 20.80 -3.08 -12.38
C THR A 407 22.08 -2.24 -12.47
N ASN A 408 22.00 -0.92 -12.24
CA ASN A 408 23.19 -0.04 -12.23
C ASN A 408 23.99 -0.08 -10.91
N LYS A 409 23.65 -0.98 -9.97
CA LYS A 409 24.30 -1.07 -8.64
C LYS A 409 25.80 -1.36 -8.73
N TRP A 410 26.22 -2.12 -9.74
CA TRP A 410 27.63 -2.45 -9.96
C TRP A 410 28.48 -1.19 -10.14
N PHE A 411 27.98 -0.24 -10.93
CA PHE A 411 28.71 0.97 -11.32
C PHE A 411 28.93 1.90 -10.13
N TYR A 412 27.87 2.20 -9.38
CA TYR A 412 27.95 3.03 -8.17
C TYR A 412 28.77 2.37 -7.06
N SER A 413 28.84 1.04 -7.04
CA SER A 413 29.71 0.31 -6.10
C SER A 413 31.18 0.45 -6.43
N ILE A 414 31.53 0.81 -7.67
CA ILE A 414 32.92 1.01 -8.12
C ILE A 414 33.31 2.48 -8.06
N ILE A 415 32.45 3.39 -8.52
CA ILE A 415 32.75 4.84 -8.56
C ILE A 415 33.12 5.40 -7.18
N LYS A 416 32.51 4.90 -6.11
CA LYS A 416 32.85 5.33 -4.74
C LYS A 416 34.32 5.10 -4.34
N HIS A 417 35.04 4.27 -5.10
CA HIS A 417 36.47 3.99 -4.89
C HIS A 417 37.39 4.85 -5.78
N LEU A 418 36.83 5.69 -6.66
CA LEU A 418 37.60 6.66 -7.44
C LEU A 418 37.84 7.94 -6.64
N ASP A 419 38.92 8.66 -6.96
CA ASP A 419 39.17 10.00 -6.42
C ASP A 419 38.12 11.00 -6.92
N SER A 420 37.84 12.05 -6.14
CA SER A 420 36.75 13.00 -6.42
C SER A 420 36.84 13.66 -7.81
N ILE A 421 38.05 13.81 -8.38
CA ILE A 421 38.25 14.34 -9.74
C ILE A 421 37.81 13.32 -10.80
N ASP A 422 38.09 12.04 -10.58
CA ASP A 422 37.72 10.98 -11.51
C ASP A 422 36.25 10.60 -11.39
N GLN A 423 35.65 10.72 -10.20
CA GLN A 423 34.19 10.59 -10.01
C GLN A 423 33.39 11.58 -10.86
N GLN A 424 33.95 12.76 -11.17
CA GLN A 424 33.29 13.79 -11.98
C GLN A 424 33.48 13.61 -13.50
N ARG A 425 34.37 12.71 -13.92
CA ARG A 425 34.76 12.51 -15.33
C ARG A 425 34.24 11.21 -15.94
N VAL A 426 33.77 10.29 -15.10
CA VAL A 426 33.18 8.99 -15.46
C VAL A 426 31.66 9.13 -15.42
#